data_AF-A0A7S2MMR4-F1
#
_entry.id   AF-A0A7S2MMR4-F1
#
_cell.length_a   1.000
_cell.length_b   1.000
_cell.length_c   1.000
_cell.angle_alpha   90.00
_cell.angle_beta   90.00
_cell.angle_gamma   90.00
#
_symmetry.space_group_name_H-M   'P 1'
#
loop_
_entity.id
_entity.type
_entity.pdbx_description
1 polymer ?
#
loop_
_entity_poly.entity_id
_entity_poly.type
_entity_poly.pdbx_seq_one_letter_code
_entity_poly.pdbx_strand_id
1 'polypeptide(L)'
;MTASSTPPLHVLRGILRHVKSTPSHQSSPAKAVGATSPSASITGKSSGQDMSEVTLREHVMAQYRASKAVPPNRSVMLRKLAYDYFILKTDLAERARLHELDGGSEVKLSPMEMSRRAAAKAGLQLPNLNPDLSN
;
A
#
# COMPACT_ATOMS: atom_id res chain seq x y z
N MET A 1 -20.01 2.60 -30.93
CA MET A 1 -19.59 1.55 -30.00
C MET A 1 -18.07 1.67 -29.81
N THR A 2 -17.60 2.27 -28.72
CA THR A 2 -16.16 2.44 -28.47
C THR A 2 -15.71 1.43 -27.43
N ALA A 3 -14.99 0.40 -27.87
CA ALA A 3 -14.44 -0.63 -27.02
C ALA A 3 -13.40 -0.03 -26.04
N SER A 4 -13.62 -0.15 -24.74
CA SER A 4 -12.62 0.13 -23.71
C SER A 4 -11.60 -1.01 -23.69
N SER A 5 -10.59 -0.92 -24.55
CA SER A 5 -9.45 -1.83 -24.55
C SER A 5 -8.68 -1.65 -23.25
N THR A 6 -8.93 -2.55 -22.29
CA THR A 6 -8.18 -2.59 -21.03
C THR A 6 -6.75 -2.98 -21.36
N PRO A 7 -5.74 -2.16 -21.02
CA PRO A 7 -4.36 -2.47 -21.34
C PRO A 7 -3.95 -3.74 -20.58
N PRO A 8 -3.22 -4.66 -21.24
CA PRO A 8 -2.89 -5.94 -20.66
C PRO A 8 -2.05 -5.78 -19.38
N LEU A 9 -2.23 -6.71 -18.44
CA LEU A 9 -1.71 -6.63 -17.06
C LEU A 9 -0.21 -6.30 -16.95
N HIS A 10 0.60 -6.68 -17.93
CA HIS A 10 2.04 -6.38 -17.94
C HIS A 10 2.33 -4.90 -18.17
N VAL A 11 1.48 -4.18 -18.89
CA VAL A 11 1.59 -2.72 -19.11
C VAL A 11 1.29 -1.98 -17.81
N LEU A 12 0.20 -2.36 -17.12
CA LEU A 12 -0.15 -1.80 -15.81
C LEU A 12 0.94 -2.09 -14.79
N ARG A 13 1.47 -3.32 -14.75
CA ARG A 13 2.62 -3.70 -13.91
C ARG A 13 3.89 -2.92 -14.26
N GLY A 14 4.14 -2.64 -15.54
CA GLY A 14 5.27 -1.83 -16.01
C GLY A 14 5.16 -0.39 -15.52
N ILE A 15 3.99 0.24 -15.68
CA ILE A 15 3.72 1.60 -15.19
C ILE A 15 3.90 1.67 -13.65
N LEU A 16 3.36 0.69 -12.92
CA LEU A 16 3.53 0.58 -11.47
C LEU A 16 5.00 0.39 -11.04
N ARG A 17 5.81 -0.37 -11.81
CA ARG A 17 7.25 -0.51 -11.55
C ARG A 17 8.00 0.80 -11.76
N HIS A 18 7.66 1.57 -12.78
CA HIS A 18 8.28 2.88 -13.02
C HIS A 18 7.92 3.90 -11.94
N VAL A 19 6.69 3.87 -11.42
CA VAL A 19 6.30 4.72 -10.29
C VAL A 19 6.96 4.30 -8.99
N LYS A 20 7.20 2.98 -8.79
CA LYS A 20 7.85 2.46 -7.59
C LYS A 20 9.38 2.55 -7.61
N SER A 21 9.97 2.79 -8.77
CA SER A 21 11.42 2.80 -8.96
C SER A 21 11.86 4.15 -9.50
N THR A 22 12.31 5.06 -8.63
CA THR A 22 13.59 5.78 -8.76
C THR A 22 13.76 6.84 -7.65
N PRO A 23 15.00 7.22 -7.25
CA PRO A 23 16.30 6.72 -7.70
C PRO A 23 17.24 6.28 -6.55
N SER A 24 17.89 5.12 -6.68
CA SER A 24 19.22 4.92 -6.11
C SER A 24 20.21 4.70 -7.25
N HIS A 25 21.35 5.39 -7.13
CA HIS A 25 22.48 5.41 -8.04
C HIS A 25 22.86 4.03 -8.63
N GLN A 26 23.14 4.00 -9.93
CA GLN A 26 24.26 3.23 -10.47
C GLN A 26 24.75 3.83 -11.79
N SER A 27 26.04 3.64 -12.03
CA SER A 27 26.98 4.53 -12.69
C SER A 27 27.58 3.93 -13.98
N SER A 28 27.58 4.72 -15.08
CA SER A 28 28.57 4.90 -16.17
C SER A 28 29.10 3.71 -17.01
N PRO A 29 29.78 3.94 -18.19
CA PRO A 29 29.99 5.15 -19.02
C PRO A 29 29.45 4.96 -20.49
N ALA A 30 29.43 5.86 -21.49
CA ALA A 30 30.31 6.95 -21.88
C ALA A 30 29.68 7.89 -22.96
N LYS A 31 30.18 9.14 -22.96
CA LYS A 31 30.45 10.07 -24.10
C LYS A 31 29.51 11.26 -24.38
N ALA A 32 30.17 12.43 -24.52
CA ALA A 32 29.74 13.81 -24.85
C ALA A 32 29.31 14.68 -23.63
N VAL A 33 30.23 15.34 -22.91
CA VAL A 33 30.94 16.62 -23.18
C VAL A 33 30.02 17.86 -23.18
N GLY A 34 30.18 18.71 -22.16
CA GLY A 34 29.84 20.15 -22.22
C GLY A 34 29.43 20.79 -20.89
N ALA A 35 30.35 21.57 -20.27
CA ALA A 35 30.17 22.79 -19.43
C ALA A 35 29.12 22.80 -18.29
N THR A 36 29.33 23.24 -17.04
CA THR A 36 30.24 24.20 -16.38
C THR A 36 30.06 24.08 -14.85
N SER A 37 31.14 24.28 -14.08
CA SER A 37 31.22 24.38 -12.60
C SER A 37 30.51 25.64 -12.02
N PRO A 38 30.29 25.84 -10.67
CA PRO A 38 31.17 25.41 -9.57
C PRO A 38 30.57 24.94 -8.22
N SER A 39 31.41 24.15 -7.53
CA SER A 39 31.74 24.14 -6.09
C SER A 39 30.64 24.28 -5.02
N ALA A 40 30.46 23.22 -4.22
CA ALA A 40 30.81 23.24 -2.79
C ALA A 40 30.58 21.85 -2.17
N SER A 41 31.67 21.20 -1.76
CA SER A 41 31.65 20.06 -0.85
C SER A 41 31.26 20.53 0.55
N ILE A 42 30.11 20.10 1.06
CA ILE A 42 29.86 20.02 2.50
C ILE A 42 29.51 18.58 2.84
N THR A 43 30.53 17.89 3.32
CA THR A 43 30.47 16.63 4.04
C THR A 43 29.84 16.93 5.41
N GLY A 44 28.52 16.78 5.53
CA GLY A 44 27.79 16.81 6.78
C GLY A 44 27.03 15.49 6.96
N LYS A 45 27.58 14.58 7.77
CA LYS A 45 26.87 13.39 8.26
C LYS A 45 25.74 13.81 9.19
N SER A 46 24.48 13.64 8.78
CA SER A 46 23.36 13.22 9.64
C SER A 46 22.06 13.09 8.83
N SER A 47 21.25 12.08 9.19
CA SER A 47 19.83 11.88 8.86
C SER A 47 19.40 11.69 7.39
N GLY A 48 19.65 10.48 6.87
CA GLY A 48 19.05 9.98 5.62
C GLY A 48 17.53 9.74 5.64
N GLN A 49 16.77 10.32 6.59
CA GLN A 49 15.31 10.29 6.63
C GLN A 49 14.67 11.65 6.27
N ASP A 50 15.40 12.76 6.42
CA ASP A 50 14.81 14.10 6.27
C ASP A 50 14.66 14.50 4.79
N MET A 51 15.57 14.05 3.92
CA MET A 51 15.51 14.39 2.49
C MET A 51 14.30 13.78 1.77
N SER A 52 13.85 12.57 2.14
CA SER A 52 12.65 11.97 1.55
C SER A 52 11.37 12.65 1.99
N GLU A 53 11.32 13.11 3.25
CA GLU A 53 10.12 13.77 3.78
C GLU A 53 10.01 15.21 3.27
N VAL A 54 11.14 15.93 3.20
CA VAL A 54 11.20 17.27 2.60
C VAL A 54 10.85 17.25 1.12
N THR A 55 11.39 16.29 0.34
CA THR A 55 11.07 16.15 -1.09
C THR A 55 9.62 15.70 -1.33
N LEU A 56 9.09 14.80 -0.50
CA LEU A 56 7.67 14.40 -0.54
C LEU A 56 6.76 15.59 -0.23
N ARG A 57 7.11 16.38 0.79
CA ARG A 57 6.36 17.57 1.18
C ARG A 57 6.36 18.63 0.09
N GLU A 58 7.51 18.90 -0.54
CA GLU A 58 7.60 19.80 -1.69
C GLU A 58 6.75 19.30 -2.86
N HIS A 59 6.80 18.00 -3.14
CA HIS A 59 6.00 17.39 -4.21
C HIS A 59 4.50 17.54 -3.96
N VAL A 60 4.03 17.24 -2.74
CA VAL A 60 2.62 17.40 -2.34
C VAL A 60 2.19 18.88 -2.43
N MET A 61 3.04 19.80 -1.99
CA MET A 61 2.75 21.24 -2.07
C MET A 61 2.73 21.76 -3.51
N ALA A 62 3.63 21.29 -4.37
CA ALA A 62 3.63 21.62 -5.80
C ALA A 62 2.35 21.12 -6.48
N GLN A 63 1.93 19.89 -6.18
CA GLN A 63 0.73 19.30 -6.74
C GLN A 63 -0.55 19.98 -6.23
N TYR A 64 -0.57 20.42 -4.96
CA TYR A 64 -1.65 21.24 -4.40
C TYR A 64 -1.73 22.63 -5.05
N ARG A 65 -0.59 23.28 -5.29
CA ARG A 65 -0.56 24.57 -6.01
C ARG A 65 -1.04 24.42 -7.45
N ALA A 66 -0.64 23.34 -8.13
CA ALA A 66 -1.13 23.01 -9.47
C ALA A 66 -2.63 22.73 -9.51
N SER A 67 -3.19 22.12 -8.45
CA SER A 67 -4.63 21.81 -8.37
C SER A 67 -5.50 23.02 -7.97
N LYS A 68 -4.92 24.10 -7.44
CA LYS A 68 -5.65 25.38 -7.24
C LYS A 68 -6.07 26.05 -8.55
N ALA A 69 -5.37 25.78 -9.66
CA ALA A 69 -5.68 26.32 -10.98
C ALA A 69 -6.61 25.41 -11.81
N VAL A 70 -7.37 24.52 -11.16
CA VAL A 70 -8.26 23.59 -11.88
C VAL A 70 -9.46 24.34 -12.48
N PRO A 71 -9.71 24.19 -13.80
CA PRO A 71 -10.88 24.78 -14.44
C PRO A 71 -12.18 24.35 -13.73
N PRO A 72 -13.19 25.23 -13.61
CA PRO A 72 -14.40 24.98 -12.82
C PRO A 72 -15.09 23.66 -13.20
N ASN A 73 -15.09 23.31 -14.48
CA ASN A 73 -15.67 22.07 -15.01
C ASN A 73 -14.97 20.80 -14.47
N ARG A 74 -13.65 20.81 -14.29
CA ARG A 74 -12.89 19.69 -13.71
C ARG A 74 -13.02 19.62 -12.19
N SER A 75 -13.21 20.77 -11.52
CA SER A 75 -13.34 20.83 -10.06
C SER A 75 -14.55 20.04 -9.54
N VAL A 76 -15.64 20.01 -10.30
CA VAL A 76 -16.87 19.29 -9.93
C VAL A 76 -16.62 17.78 -10.03
N MET A 77 -15.97 17.32 -11.10
CA MET A 77 -15.59 15.93 -11.28
C MET A 77 -14.63 15.46 -10.18
N LEU A 78 -13.60 16.25 -9.86
CA LEU A 78 -12.63 15.90 -8.81
C LEU A 78 -13.28 15.87 -7.43
N ARG A 79 -14.21 16.78 -7.12
CA ARG A 79 -14.98 16.73 -5.88
C ARG A 79 -15.84 15.49 -5.78
N LYS A 80 -16.53 15.12 -6.87
CA LYS A 80 -17.29 13.87 -6.92
C LYS A 80 -16.38 12.66 -6.68
N LEU A 81 -15.23 12.61 -7.36
CA LEU A 81 -14.28 11.51 -7.20
C LEU A 81 -13.71 11.43 -5.78
N ALA A 82 -13.42 12.57 -5.15
CA ALA A 82 -12.97 12.62 -3.77
C ALA A 82 -14.05 12.12 -2.79
N TYR A 83 -15.30 12.47 -3.03
CA TYR A 83 -16.45 12.00 -2.25
C TYR A 83 -16.67 10.50 -2.40
N ASP A 84 -16.66 9.99 -3.64
CA ASP A 84 -16.80 8.56 -3.93
C ASP A 84 -15.67 7.76 -3.26
N TYR A 85 -14.43 8.27 -3.30
CA TYR A 85 -13.30 7.66 -2.60
C TYR A 85 -13.46 7.68 -1.08
N PHE A 86 -13.98 8.77 -0.52
CA PHE A 86 -14.24 8.87 0.91
C PHE A 86 -15.25 7.82 1.36
N ILE A 87 -16.38 7.67 0.65
CA ILE A 87 -17.38 6.63 0.93
C ILE A 87 -16.75 5.24 0.82
N LEU A 88 -16.00 4.98 -0.26
CA LEU A 88 -15.36 3.68 -0.42
C LEU A 88 -14.44 3.35 0.77
N LYS A 89 -13.69 4.33 1.26
CA LYS A 89 -12.81 4.15 2.42
C LYS A 89 -13.61 3.86 3.69
N THR A 90 -14.74 4.54 3.92
CA THR A 90 -15.60 4.27 5.08
C THR A 90 -16.20 2.88 5.00
N ASP A 91 -16.70 2.47 3.83
CA ASP A 91 -17.30 1.15 3.61
C ASP A 91 -16.29 0.02 3.82
N LEU A 92 -15.04 0.20 3.35
CA LEU A 92 -13.97 -0.78 3.56
C LEU A 92 -13.62 -0.92 5.05
N ALA A 93 -13.58 0.19 5.78
CA ALA A 93 -13.34 0.16 7.23
C ALA A 93 -14.50 -0.52 7.97
N GLU A 94 -15.74 -0.27 7.56
CA GLU A 94 -16.91 -0.91 8.13
C GLU A 94 -16.95 -2.41 7.83
N ARG A 95 -16.63 -2.83 6.60
CA ARG A 95 -16.49 -4.25 6.25
C ARG A 95 -15.38 -4.95 7.03
N ALA A 96 -14.24 -4.30 7.23
CA ALA A 96 -13.17 -4.86 8.04
C ALA A 96 -13.63 -5.08 9.49
N ARG A 97 -14.34 -4.08 10.06
CA ARG A 97 -14.94 -4.19 11.40
C ARG A 97 -15.99 -5.30 11.48
N LEU A 98 -16.88 -5.38 10.49
CA LEU A 98 -17.91 -6.43 10.43
C LEU A 98 -17.27 -7.80 10.26
N HIS A 99 -16.23 -7.93 9.44
CA HIS A 99 -15.48 -9.18 9.29
C HIS A 99 -14.71 -9.56 10.55
N GLU A 100 -14.28 -8.60 11.38
CA GLU A 100 -13.68 -8.93 12.68
C GLU A 100 -14.71 -9.44 13.69
N LEU A 101 -15.94 -8.91 13.61
CA LEU A 101 -17.08 -9.30 14.43
C LEU A 101 -17.67 -10.65 13.99
N ASP A 102 -17.85 -10.81 12.68
CA ASP A 102 -18.40 -11.99 11.98
C ASP A 102 -17.34 -13.05 11.69
N GLY A 103 -16.06 -12.69 11.82
CA GLY A 103 -14.92 -13.58 11.90
C GLY A 103 -15.12 -14.48 13.11
N GLY A 104 -15.92 -15.51 12.88
CA GLY A 104 -16.38 -16.47 13.84
C GLY A 104 -15.20 -17.18 14.49
N SER A 105 -15.54 -18.09 15.38
CA SER A 105 -14.56 -18.79 16.17
C SER A 105 -13.53 -19.56 15.30
N GLU A 106 -13.86 -19.86 14.04
CA GLU A 106 -12.96 -20.44 13.03
C GLU A 106 -11.65 -19.65 12.76
N VAL A 107 -11.67 -18.32 12.85
CA VAL A 107 -10.46 -17.48 12.58
C VAL A 107 -9.62 -17.30 13.85
N LYS A 108 -10.25 -17.36 15.02
CA LYS A 108 -9.63 -17.06 16.33
C LYS A 108 -9.22 -18.32 17.10
N LEU A 109 -9.86 -19.46 16.84
CA LEU A 109 -9.53 -20.74 17.45
C LEU A 109 -8.59 -21.51 16.54
N SER A 110 -7.55 -22.11 17.13
CA SER A 110 -6.78 -23.11 16.39
C SER A 110 -7.70 -24.28 16.00
N PRO A 111 -7.37 -25.03 14.93
CA PRO A 111 -8.14 -26.22 14.56
C PRO A 111 -8.35 -27.19 15.73
N MET A 112 -7.38 -27.32 16.63
CA MET A 112 -7.47 -28.16 17.83
C MET A 112 -8.50 -27.63 18.84
N GLU A 113 -8.57 -26.31 19.02
CA GLU A 113 -9.51 -25.67 19.93
C GLU A 113 -10.95 -25.72 19.38
N MET A 114 -11.11 -25.63 18.05
CA MET A 114 -12.38 -25.91 17.38
C MET A 114 -12.84 -27.36 17.60
N SER A 115 -11.95 -28.33 17.39
CA SER A 115 -12.26 -29.73 17.68
C SER A 115 -12.64 -29.91 19.16
N ARG A 116 -11.89 -29.32 20.09
CA ARG A 116 -12.15 -29.39 21.55
C ARG A 116 -13.56 -28.90 21.90
N ARG A 117 -13.94 -27.74 21.38
CA ARG A 117 -15.29 -27.19 21.58
C ARG A 117 -16.38 -28.03 20.90
N ALA A 118 -16.13 -28.55 19.70
CA ALA A 118 -17.07 -29.41 19.00
C ALA A 118 -17.32 -30.72 19.76
N ALA A 119 -16.25 -31.36 20.26
CA ALA A 119 -16.36 -32.56 21.10
C ALA A 119 -17.09 -32.24 22.41
N ALA A 120 -16.72 -31.16 23.10
CA ALA A 120 -17.39 -30.75 24.34
C ALA A 120 -18.89 -30.49 24.11
N LYS A 121 -19.26 -29.87 22.99
CA LYS A 121 -20.67 -29.65 22.59
C LYS A 121 -21.41 -30.96 22.32
N ALA A 122 -20.70 -31.98 21.80
CA ALA A 122 -21.23 -33.33 21.63
C ALA A 122 -21.17 -34.18 22.92
N GLY A 123 -20.67 -33.63 24.04
CA GLY A 123 -20.47 -34.35 25.29
C GLY A 123 -19.28 -35.33 25.28
N LEU A 124 -18.38 -35.21 24.30
CA LEU A 124 -17.17 -36.02 24.17
C LEU A 124 -15.92 -35.27 24.64
N GLN A 125 -14.96 -36.00 25.19
CA GLN A 125 -13.62 -35.48 25.46
C GLN A 125 -12.66 -35.86 24.32
N LEU A 126 -11.87 -34.88 23.86
CA LEU A 126 -10.80 -35.14 22.89
C LEU A 126 -9.58 -35.74 23.59
N PRO A 127 -8.94 -36.78 23.00
CA PRO A 127 -7.68 -37.32 23.50
C PRO A 127 -6.58 -36.25 23.50
N ASN A 128 -5.77 -36.23 24.56
CA ASN A 128 -4.56 -35.41 24.60
C ASN A 128 -3.51 -36.04 23.68
N LEU A 129 -3.42 -35.56 22.45
CA LEU A 129 -2.37 -35.90 21.48
C LEU A 129 -1.07 -35.17 21.86
N ASN A 130 -0.51 -35.47 23.04
CA ASN A 130 0.88 -35.17 23.33
C ASN A 130 1.72 -36.35 22.83
N PRO A 131 2.67 -36.16 21.88
CA PRO A 131 3.47 -37.23 21.30
C PRO A 131 4.55 -37.81 22.22
N ASP A 132 4.76 -37.25 23.42
CA ASP A 132 5.89 -37.62 24.31
C ASP A 132 5.47 -38.45 25.54
N LEU A 133 4.37 -39.20 25.48
CA LEU A 133 3.94 -40.10 26.57
C LEU A 133 3.73 -41.55 26.10
N SER A 134 4.67 -42.05 25.29
CA SER A 134 4.98 -43.48 25.21
C SER A 134 6.34 -43.73 25.88
N ASN A 135 6.32 -43.97 27.19
CA ASN A 135 7.34 -44.76 27.89
C ASN A 135 6.65 -45.99 28.47
#